data_AF-A0A5F5XJT9-F1
#
_entry.id   AF-A0A5F5XJT9-F1
#
_cell.length_a   1.000
_cell.length_b   1.000
_cell.length_c   1.000
_cell.angle_alpha   90.00
_cell.angle_beta   90.00
_cell.angle_gamma   90.00
#
_symmetry.space_group_name_H-M   'P 1'
#
loop_
_entity.id
_entity.type
_entity.pdbx_description
1 polymer ?
#
loop_
_entity_poly.entity_id
_entity_poly.type
_entity_poly.pdbx_seq_one_letter_code
_entity_poly.pdbx_strand_id
1 'polypeptide(L)'
;MESSDEAAVEKCRIHLRPGTLRDAPPATLHLLPCEVLVSRPAPVGRFFTPAIRQGPDGLEVSFRGRKLRGEEVVVPPGLVGYVMEEKGEGLVGKGFSEGSSNDNEQEQLELVEPPEALERDFDRFIGATASFSGFTLWGLETIPGPDAKVRGALTWPSLAAAPKWSRALTPPVRPGLPFRTLPPVTPLPTLPLCQGSKMTSSVKFRWPSPLGPEPPPPPPPPFVS
;
A
#
# COMPACT_ATOMS: atom_id res chain seq x y z
N MET A 1 32.68 -13.36 19.52
CA MET A 1 31.94 -13.65 18.27
C MET A 1 30.50 -13.24 18.50
N GLU A 2 30.20 -11.95 18.37
CA GLU A 2 28.82 -11.42 18.38
C GLU A 2 28.94 -9.97 17.87
N SER A 3 28.78 -9.76 16.56
CA SER A 3 28.85 -8.41 15.94
C SER A 3 28.41 -8.40 14.47
N SER A 4 28.40 -9.54 13.78
CA SER A 4 28.03 -9.57 12.35
C SER A 4 26.53 -9.47 12.06
N ASP A 5 25.65 -9.78 13.02
CA ASP A 5 24.19 -9.77 12.77
C ASP A 5 23.57 -8.37 12.89
N GLU A 6 24.03 -7.52 13.81
CA GLU A 6 23.48 -6.15 13.99
C GLU A 6 23.71 -5.25 12.76
N ALA A 7 24.90 -5.32 12.15
CA ALA A 7 25.21 -4.52 10.95
C ALA A 7 24.43 -4.97 9.70
N ALA A 8 23.90 -6.20 9.68
CA ALA A 8 23.07 -6.70 8.57
C ALA A 8 21.61 -6.26 8.70
N VAL A 9 21.12 -6.05 9.93
CA VAL A 9 19.74 -5.63 10.22
C VAL A 9 19.51 -4.15 9.88
N GLU A 10 20.52 -3.30 10.07
CA GLU A 10 20.44 -1.86 9.78
C GLU A 10 20.14 -1.58 8.30
N LYS A 11 20.76 -2.35 7.40
CA LYS A 11 20.60 -2.22 5.95
C LYS A 11 19.21 -2.61 5.42
N CYS A 12 18.36 -3.25 6.22
CA CYS A 12 17.03 -3.71 5.81
C CYS A 12 15.89 -2.76 6.20
N ARG A 13 16.13 -1.74 7.02
CA ARG A 13 15.09 -0.78 7.43
C ARG A 13 14.95 0.35 6.41
N ILE A 14 13.73 0.88 6.27
CA ILE A 14 13.42 2.10 5.51
C ILE A 14 12.58 2.98 6.41
N HIS A 15 13.03 4.20 6.64
CA HIS A 15 12.44 5.14 7.58
C HIS A 15 11.49 6.07 6.86
N LEU A 16 10.23 6.12 7.31
CA LEU A 16 9.23 7.05 6.79
C LEU A 16 9.40 8.41 7.47
N ARG A 17 9.52 9.49 6.69
CA ARG A 17 9.58 10.86 7.23
C ARG A 17 8.18 11.36 7.59
N PRO A 18 7.81 11.50 8.89
CA PRO A 18 6.43 11.82 9.25
C PRO A 18 5.96 13.21 8.81
N GLY A 19 6.88 14.18 8.71
CA GLY A 19 6.57 15.51 8.18
C GLY A 19 6.01 15.45 6.76
N THR A 20 6.57 14.59 5.91
CA THR A 20 6.11 14.44 4.52
C THR A 20 4.67 13.93 4.40
N LEU A 21 4.15 13.22 5.41
CA LEU A 21 2.74 12.77 5.42
C LEU A 21 1.76 13.92 5.64
N ARG A 22 2.17 14.95 6.39
CA ARG A 22 1.32 16.10 6.71
C ARG A 22 1.28 17.10 5.57
N ASP A 23 2.42 17.27 4.90
CA ASP A 23 2.60 18.29 3.86
C ASP A 23 2.32 17.76 2.44
N ALA A 24 1.99 16.47 2.30
CA ALA A 24 1.77 15.83 1.01
C ALA A 24 0.59 16.46 0.24
N PRO A 25 0.83 17.09 -0.92
CA PRO A 25 -0.23 17.75 -1.69
C PRO A 25 -1.23 16.72 -2.26
N PRO A 26 -2.51 17.10 -2.47
CA PRO A 26 -3.48 16.23 -3.11
C PRO A 26 -3.08 15.88 -4.56
N ALA A 27 -3.27 14.62 -4.96
CA ALA A 27 -3.04 14.16 -6.34
C ALA A 27 -4.25 13.46 -6.94
N THR A 28 -4.43 13.66 -8.25
CA THR A 28 -5.40 12.93 -9.07
C THR A 28 -4.76 11.67 -9.63
N LEU A 29 -5.33 10.51 -9.32
CA LEU A 29 -4.83 9.20 -9.75
C LEU A 29 -5.77 8.53 -10.76
N HIS A 30 -5.17 7.81 -11.71
CA HIS A 30 -5.88 7.03 -12.71
C HIS A 30 -5.28 5.62 -12.80
N LEU A 31 -6.10 4.59 -12.56
CA LEU A 31 -5.70 3.20 -12.78
C LEU A 31 -6.15 2.74 -14.16
N LEU A 32 -5.20 2.52 -15.07
CA LEU A 32 -5.47 2.14 -16.45
C LEU A 32 -5.60 0.61 -16.61
N PRO A 33 -6.45 0.12 -17.54
CA PRO A 33 -6.60 -1.31 -17.83
C PRO A 33 -5.52 -1.80 -18.81
N CYS A 34 -4.31 -1.24 -18.72
CA CYS A 34 -3.18 -1.58 -19.56
C CYS A 34 -1.88 -1.26 -18.85
N GLU A 35 -0.82 -1.97 -19.24
CA GLU A 35 0.52 -1.73 -18.73
C GLU A 35 1.24 -0.68 -19.58
N VAL A 36 1.87 0.28 -18.92
CA VAL A 36 2.81 1.22 -19.54
C VAL A 36 4.21 0.82 -19.07
N LEU A 37 5.00 0.26 -19.98
CA LEU A 37 6.28 -0.39 -19.66
C LEU A 37 7.35 0.54 -19.06
N VAL A 38 7.12 1.85 -19.08
CA VAL A 38 8.12 2.84 -18.66
C VAL A 38 7.51 3.82 -17.67
N SER A 39 8.11 3.90 -16.48
CA SER A 39 7.80 4.91 -15.46
C SER A 39 8.52 6.22 -15.78
N ARG A 40 7.83 7.18 -16.39
CA ARG A 40 8.36 8.53 -16.71
C ARG A 40 7.31 9.62 -16.52
N PRO A 41 7.73 10.89 -16.37
CA PRO A 41 6.83 12.02 -16.44
C PRO A 41 5.99 11.97 -17.73
N ALA A 42 4.68 12.17 -17.59
CA ALA A 42 3.73 12.15 -18.70
C ALA A 42 2.86 13.40 -18.69
N PRO A 43 2.56 14.00 -19.86
CA PRO A 43 1.74 15.20 -19.98
C PRO A 43 0.22 14.90 -19.83
N VAL A 44 -0.18 14.28 -18.72
CA VAL A 44 -1.56 13.84 -18.45
C VAL A 44 -2.55 15.01 -18.52
N GLY A 45 -2.20 16.17 -17.93
CA GLY A 45 -3.02 17.37 -17.94
C GLY A 45 -3.24 17.99 -19.32
N ARG A 46 -2.42 17.65 -20.32
CA ARG A 46 -2.55 18.14 -21.69
C ARG A 46 -3.37 17.21 -22.58
N PHE A 47 -3.23 15.90 -22.41
CA PHE A 47 -3.80 14.92 -23.33
C PHE A 47 -4.95 14.11 -22.73
N PHE A 48 -4.82 13.70 -21.46
CA PHE A 48 -5.76 12.77 -20.86
C PHE A 48 -6.88 13.51 -20.12
N THR A 49 -6.53 14.39 -19.17
CA THR A 49 -7.52 15.10 -18.34
C THR A 49 -8.52 15.92 -19.16
N PRO A 50 -8.13 16.69 -20.18
CA PRO A 50 -9.09 17.45 -20.99
C PRO A 50 -9.97 16.57 -21.90
N ALA A 51 -9.57 15.33 -22.15
CA ALA A 51 -10.31 14.39 -22.98
C ALA A 51 -11.36 13.59 -22.18
N ILE A 52 -11.36 13.69 -20.85
CA ILE A 52 -12.35 13.04 -19.99
C ILE A 52 -13.71 13.71 -20.17
N ARG A 53 -14.73 12.90 -20.45
CA ARG A 53 -16.12 13.32 -20.61
C ARG A 53 -16.99 12.62 -19.58
N GLN A 54 -18.01 13.32 -19.07
CA GLN A 54 -19.07 12.70 -18.30
C GLN A 54 -20.11 12.12 -19.28
N GLY A 55 -20.35 10.81 -19.18
CA GLY A 55 -21.40 10.10 -19.89
C GLY A 55 -22.53 9.66 -18.93
N PRO A 56 -23.60 9.03 -19.46
CA PRO A 56 -24.74 8.60 -18.66
C PRO A 56 -24.38 7.55 -17.60
N ASP A 57 -23.43 6.65 -17.92
CA ASP A 57 -23.05 5.52 -17.07
C ASP A 57 -21.77 5.77 -16.24
N GLY A 58 -21.08 6.90 -16.45
CA GLY A 58 -19.80 7.20 -15.81
C GLY A 58 -18.89 8.07 -16.67
N LEU A 59 -17.59 8.02 -16.40
CA LEU A 59 -16.56 8.76 -17.13
C LEU A 59 -16.15 8.04 -18.41
N GLU A 60 -15.81 8.80 -19.45
CA GLU A 60 -15.36 8.28 -20.73
C GLU A 60 -14.14 9.06 -21.22
N VAL A 61 -13.11 8.35 -21.71
CA VAL A 61 -11.90 8.95 -22.29
C VAL A 61 -11.30 7.99 -23.32
N SER A 62 -10.43 8.47 -24.19
CA SER A 62 -9.64 7.61 -25.06
C SER A 62 -8.16 7.62 -24.66
N PHE A 63 -7.54 6.44 -24.67
CA PHE A 63 -6.10 6.29 -24.47
C PHE A 63 -5.54 5.45 -25.60
N ARG A 64 -4.54 5.98 -26.33
CA ARG A 64 -3.95 5.31 -27.51
C ARG A 64 -5.00 4.89 -28.56
N GLY A 65 -6.04 5.71 -28.75
CA GLY A 65 -7.13 5.45 -29.69
C GLY A 65 -8.16 4.42 -29.21
N ARG A 66 -8.01 3.87 -28.00
CA ARG A 66 -8.95 2.90 -27.41
C ARG A 66 -9.87 3.61 -26.43
N LYS A 67 -11.16 3.27 -26.49
CA LYS A 67 -12.18 3.82 -25.59
C LYS A 67 -12.05 3.20 -24.20
N LEU A 68 -11.97 4.05 -23.19
CA LEU A 68 -12.00 3.68 -21.79
C LEU A 68 -13.29 4.21 -21.16
N ARG A 69 -13.91 3.41 -20.31
CA ARG A 69 -14.98 3.83 -19.42
C ARG A 69 -14.53 3.68 -17.99
N GLY A 70 -14.81 4.66 -17.16
CA GLY A 70 -14.32 4.67 -15.78
C GLY A 70 -15.33 5.25 -14.81
N GLU A 71 -15.00 5.07 -13.54
CA GLU A 71 -15.76 5.59 -12.42
C GLU A 71 -14.79 6.09 -11.35
N GLU A 72 -15.27 6.99 -10.50
CA GLU A 72 -14.52 7.42 -9.33
C GLU A 72 -14.67 6.41 -8.20
N VAL A 73 -13.55 5.93 -7.67
CA VAL A 73 -13.49 5.00 -6.54
C VAL A 73 -12.87 5.72 -5.35
N VAL A 74 -13.62 5.78 -4.27
CA VAL A 74 -13.16 6.40 -3.01
C VAL A 74 -12.28 5.43 -2.22
N VAL A 75 -11.31 5.99 -1.49
CA VAL A 75 -10.53 5.24 -0.50
C VAL A 75 -11.49 4.80 0.63
N PRO A 76 -11.35 3.57 1.17
CA PRO A 76 -12.24 3.09 2.22
C PRO A 76 -12.22 3.99 3.47
N PRO A 77 -13.33 4.07 4.21
CA PRO A 77 -13.45 4.97 5.34
C PRO A 77 -12.41 4.64 6.43
N GLY A 78 -11.86 5.69 7.06
CA GLY A 78 -10.81 5.55 8.08
C GLY A 78 -9.41 5.29 7.51
N LEU A 79 -9.25 5.32 6.19
CA LEU A 79 -7.95 5.24 5.51
C LEU A 79 -7.67 6.51 4.71
N VAL A 80 -6.38 6.75 4.43
CA VAL A 80 -5.89 7.81 3.56
C VAL A 80 -4.88 7.20 2.59
N GLY A 81 -4.91 7.63 1.33
CA GLY A 81 -3.96 7.22 0.31
C GLY A 81 -2.73 8.13 0.29
N TYR A 82 -1.55 7.54 0.14
CA TYR A 82 -0.29 8.26 -0.07
C TYR A 82 0.46 7.70 -1.27
N VAL A 83 1.09 8.59 -2.04
CA VAL A 83 2.13 8.23 -3.02
C VAL A 83 3.47 8.43 -2.34
N MET A 84 4.27 7.36 -2.29
CA MET A 84 5.55 7.34 -1.58
C MET A 84 6.70 7.18 -2.56
N GLU A 85 7.79 7.90 -2.33
CA GLU A 85 9.02 7.83 -3.12
C GLU A 85 10.23 7.67 -2.20
N GLU A 86 11.11 6.73 -2.53
CA GLU A 86 12.38 6.54 -1.84
C GLU A 86 13.35 7.59 -2.33
N LYS A 87 13.89 8.40 -1.40
CA LYS A 87 14.90 9.39 -1.74
C LYS A 87 16.25 8.69 -1.69
N GLY A 88 16.65 8.09 -2.82
CA GLY A 88 17.98 7.50 -2.94
C GLY A 88 19.06 8.57 -2.75
N GLU A 89 19.87 8.43 -1.70
CA GLU A 89 21.15 9.12 -1.66
C GLU A 89 22.10 8.44 -2.64
N GLY A 90 22.47 9.14 -3.72
CA GLY A 90 23.49 8.65 -4.65
C GLY A 90 23.09 8.68 -6.12
N LEU A 91 22.80 9.88 -6.65
CA LEU A 91 23.34 10.34 -7.94
C LEU A 91 23.36 11.87 -7.90
N VAL A 92 24.41 12.42 -7.28
CA VAL A 92 24.85 13.79 -7.53
C VAL A 92 25.26 13.87 -9.00
N GLY A 93 24.29 14.16 -9.86
CA GLY A 93 24.54 14.74 -11.17
C GLY A 93 25.11 16.13 -10.94
N LYS A 94 26.42 16.21 -10.82
CA LYS A 94 27.22 17.42 -10.71
C LYS A 94 27.06 18.24 -12.00
N GLY A 95 25.99 19.03 -12.06
CA GLY A 95 25.90 20.18 -12.95
C GLY A 95 26.81 21.26 -12.40
N PHE A 96 28.02 21.36 -12.94
CA PHE A 96 28.89 22.50 -12.72
C PHE A 96 28.17 23.76 -13.22
N SER A 97 27.82 24.67 -12.31
CA SER A 97 27.70 26.08 -12.64
C SER A 97 28.28 26.87 -11.48
N GLU A 98 29.38 27.53 -11.80
CA GLU A 98 30.31 28.24 -10.96
C GLU A 98 29.80 29.67 -10.69
N GLY A 99 30.04 30.17 -9.48
CA GLY A 99 30.17 31.59 -9.18
C GLY A 99 29.09 32.19 -8.28
N SER A 100 29.40 32.39 -7.00
CA SER A 100 29.83 33.71 -6.48
C SER A 100 29.94 33.69 -4.96
N SER A 101 31.12 34.09 -4.44
CA SER A 101 31.37 34.41 -3.04
C SER A 101 30.42 35.47 -2.50
N ASN A 102 30.13 35.41 -1.20
CA ASN A 102 30.28 36.52 -0.25
C ASN A 102 30.20 35.99 1.18
N ASP A 103 31.27 36.19 1.94
CA ASP A 103 31.37 35.94 3.37
C ASP A 103 30.61 37.03 4.13
N ASN A 104 29.83 36.66 5.15
CA ASN A 104 29.59 37.56 6.26
C ASN A 104 29.28 36.77 7.54
N GLU A 105 30.15 36.98 8.53
CA GLU A 105 30.15 36.36 9.85
C GLU A 105 29.18 37.10 10.76
N GLN A 106 28.18 36.44 11.33
CA GLN A 106 27.56 36.89 12.57
C GLN A 106 27.15 35.69 13.41
N GLU A 107 27.97 35.43 14.44
CA GLU A 107 27.70 34.54 15.56
C GLU A 107 26.50 35.06 16.38
N GLN A 108 25.41 34.31 16.38
CA GLN A 108 24.49 34.21 17.51
C GLN A 108 24.24 32.73 17.78
N LEU A 109 25.02 32.18 18.71
CA LEU A 109 24.87 30.82 19.22
C LEU A 109 23.61 30.72 20.08
N GLU A 110 22.47 30.45 19.44
CA GLU A 110 21.31 29.86 20.11
C GLU A 110 21.50 28.33 20.07
N LEU A 111 21.76 27.76 21.24
CA LEU A 111 22.07 26.35 21.43
C LEU A 111 20.78 25.51 21.29
N VAL A 112 20.29 25.35 20.06
CA VAL A 112 19.30 24.33 19.72
C VAL A 112 20.08 23.12 19.24
N GLU A 113 20.11 22.06 20.05
CA GLU A 113 20.70 20.78 19.64
C GLU A 113 20.14 20.37 18.26
N PRO A 114 20.99 20.17 17.24
CA PRO A 114 20.51 19.75 15.94
C PRO A 114 19.91 18.35 16.06
N PRO A 115 18.66 18.11 15.61
CA PRO A 115 18.09 16.76 15.50
C PRO A 115 18.89 15.82 14.57
N GLU A 116 19.95 16.33 13.96
CA GLU A 116 20.90 15.66 13.05
C GLU A 116 21.60 14.45 13.66
N ALA A 117 21.73 14.37 15.00
CA ALA A 117 22.45 13.29 15.65
C ALA A 117 21.75 11.92 15.57
N LEU A 118 20.41 11.89 15.46
CA LEU A 118 19.64 10.64 15.31
C LEU A 118 19.36 10.27 13.84
N GLU A 119 19.50 11.22 12.91
CA GLU A 119 19.26 10.97 11.49
C GLU A 119 20.43 10.27 10.79
N ARG A 120 21.63 10.29 11.41
CA ARG A 120 22.86 9.69 10.87
C ARG A 120 22.87 8.15 10.87
N ASP A 121 22.03 7.51 11.67
CA ASP A 121 21.98 6.04 11.78
C ASP A 121 20.94 5.42 10.82
N PHE A 122 20.24 6.25 10.03
CA PHE A 122 19.21 5.78 9.11
C PHE A 122 19.70 5.77 7.67
N ASP A 123 20.04 4.58 7.18
CA ASP A 123 20.60 4.38 5.83
C ASP A 123 19.62 4.66 4.67
N ARG A 124 18.30 4.61 4.91
CA ARG A 124 17.29 4.74 3.85
C ARG A 124 16.01 5.40 4.32
N PHE A 125 15.54 6.37 3.55
CA PHE A 125 14.31 7.09 3.82
C PHE A 125 13.33 7.05 2.66
N ILE A 126 12.05 6.96 3.02
CA ILE A 126 10.91 7.12 2.12
C ILE A 126 10.07 8.31 2.59
N GLY A 127 9.55 9.08 1.64
CA GLY A 127 8.68 10.23 1.91
C GLY A 127 7.39 10.17 1.10
N ALA A 128 6.33 10.77 1.62
CA ALA A 128 5.12 10.99 0.85
C ALA A 128 5.28 12.20 -0.06
N THR A 129 5.05 12.00 -1.36
CA THR A 129 5.11 13.04 -2.40
C THR A 129 3.73 13.58 -2.73
N ALA A 130 2.68 12.80 -2.47
CA ALA A 130 1.29 13.22 -2.62
C ALA A 130 0.34 12.41 -1.74
N SER A 131 -0.85 12.94 -1.53
CA SER A 131 -1.97 12.31 -0.81
C SER A 131 -3.21 12.21 -1.72
N PHE A 132 -4.09 11.24 -1.47
CA PHE A 132 -5.34 11.10 -2.22
C PHE A 132 -6.45 10.44 -1.39
N SER A 133 -7.69 10.87 -1.63
CA SER A 133 -8.91 10.32 -1.01
C SER A 133 -9.74 9.45 -1.96
N GLY A 134 -9.38 9.43 -3.24
CA GLY A 134 -10.04 8.65 -4.28
C GLY A 134 -9.19 8.60 -5.55
N PHE A 135 -9.57 7.76 -6.49
CA PHE A 135 -8.90 7.62 -7.78
C PHE A 135 -9.90 7.17 -8.85
N THR A 136 -9.59 7.43 -10.12
CA THR A 136 -10.43 6.95 -11.23
C THR A 136 -9.99 5.56 -11.65
N LEU A 137 -10.93 4.61 -11.61
CA LEU A 137 -10.74 3.25 -12.12
C LEU A 137 -11.23 3.19 -13.56
N TRP A 138 -10.34 2.87 -14.51
CA TRP A 138 -10.67 2.76 -15.92
C TRP A 138 -10.75 1.30 -16.38
N GLY A 139 -11.78 0.98 -17.14
CA GLY A 139 -11.97 -0.27 -17.86
C GLY A 139 -11.98 -0.06 -19.37
N LEU A 140 -11.63 -1.11 -20.12
CA LEU A 140 -11.66 -1.09 -21.57
C LEU A 140 -13.11 -1.20 -22.04
N GLU A 141 -13.59 -0.17 -22.76
CA GLU A 141 -14.94 -0.05 -23.34
C GLU A 141 -16.14 -0.12 -22.36
N THR A 142 -15.95 -0.73 -21.19
CA THR A 142 -16.93 -1.00 -20.14
C THR A 142 -16.33 -0.64 -18.78
N ILE A 143 -17.18 -0.21 -17.85
CA ILE A 143 -16.75 0.12 -16.48
C ILE A 143 -16.44 -1.20 -15.75
N PRO A 144 -15.35 -1.28 -14.97
CA PRO A 144 -15.02 -2.50 -14.24
C PRO A 144 -16.14 -2.90 -13.26
N GLY A 145 -16.60 -4.15 -13.41
CA GLY A 145 -17.69 -4.70 -12.61
C GLY A 145 -17.38 -4.78 -11.10
N PRO A 146 -18.39 -5.11 -10.29
CA PRO A 146 -18.25 -5.22 -8.83
C PRO A 146 -17.27 -6.33 -8.40
N ASP A 147 -17.05 -7.32 -9.25
CA ASP A 147 -16.15 -8.46 -9.09
C ASP A 147 -14.68 -8.13 -9.45
N ALA A 148 -14.40 -6.91 -9.92
CA ALA A 148 -13.04 -6.48 -10.19
C ALA A 148 -12.14 -6.65 -8.95
N LYS A 149 -10.97 -7.27 -9.15
CA LYS A 149 -10.01 -7.57 -8.07
C LYS A 149 -9.67 -6.36 -7.20
N VAL A 150 -9.61 -5.17 -7.80
CA VAL A 150 -9.35 -3.90 -7.11
C VAL A 150 -10.42 -3.64 -6.03
N ARG A 151 -11.70 -3.87 -6.34
CA ARG A 151 -12.79 -3.68 -5.37
C ARG A 151 -12.68 -4.67 -4.21
N GLY A 152 -12.36 -5.93 -4.51
CA GLY A 152 -12.07 -6.94 -3.47
C GLY A 152 -10.85 -6.58 -2.61
N ALA A 153 -9.81 -5.98 -3.20
CA ALA A 153 -8.64 -5.53 -2.44
C ALA A 153 -8.98 -4.34 -1.52
N LEU A 154 -9.87 -3.43 -1.94
CA LEU A 154 -10.29 -2.29 -1.12
C LEU A 154 -11.15 -2.68 0.09
N THR A 155 -11.78 -3.87 0.10
CA THR A 155 -12.52 -4.36 1.28
C THR A 155 -11.65 -5.09 2.29
N TRP A 156 -10.43 -5.49 1.91
CA TRP A 156 -9.50 -6.22 2.76
C TRP A 156 -9.16 -5.49 4.08
N PRO A 157 -8.86 -4.17 4.11
CA PRO A 157 -8.52 -3.49 5.36
C PRO A 157 -9.62 -3.59 6.42
N SER A 158 -10.88 -3.48 6.03
CA SER A 158 -12.02 -3.62 6.94
C SER A 158 -12.10 -5.04 7.53
N LEU A 159 -11.78 -6.06 6.73
CA LEU A 159 -11.70 -7.44 7.19
C LEU A 159 -10.49 -7.66 8.12
N ALA A 160 -9.35 -7.02 7.83
CA ALA A 160 -8.13 -7.13 8.62
C ALA A 160 -8.22 -6.42 9.98
N ALA A 161 -9.00 -5.34 10.06
CA ALA A 161 -9.29 -4.62 11.30
C ALA A 161 -10.28 -5.37 12.22
N ALA A 162 -10.98 -6.38 11.71
CA ALA A 162 -11.90 -7.17 12.51
C ALA A 162 -11.14 -7.85 13.67
N PRO A 163 -11.70 -7.84 14.89
CA PRO A 163 -11.06 -8.48 16.03
C PRO A 163 -10.82 -9.96 15.72
N LYS A 164 -9.54 -10.36 15.70
CA LYS A 164 -9.16 -11.77 15.65
C LYS A 164 -9.74 -12.43 16.90
N TRP A 165 -10.76 -13.25 16.74
CA TRP A 165 -11.56 -13.87 17.81
C TRP A 165 -10.79 -14.87 18.70
N SER A 166 -9.46 -14.87 18.68
CA SER A 166 -8.63 -15.79 19.45
C SER A 166 -8.03 -15.09 20.65
N ARG A 167 -8.79 -14.99 21.75
CA ARG A 167 -8.39 -15.30 23.15
C ARG A 167 -9.49 -14.92 24.15
N ALA A 168 -10.69 -15.44 23.97
CA ALA A 168 -11.71 -15.45 25.04
C ALA A 168 -11.93 -16.89 25.51
N LEU A 169 -10.91 -17.45 26.17
CA LEU A 169 -11.08 -18.55 27.12
C LEU A 169 -10.57 -18.07 28.48
N THR A 170 -11.20 -17.04 29.02
CA THR A 170 -11.25 -16.86 30.46
C THR A 170 -12.53 -17.54 30.94
N PRO A 171 -12.47 -18.72 31.57
CA PRO A 171 -13.65 -19.27 32.21
C PRO A 171 -14.09 -18.30 33.32
N PRO A 172 -15.38 -17.97 33.45
CA PRO A 172 -15.83 -17.16 34.56
C PRO A 172 -15.64 -17.95 35.86
N VAL A 173 -14.81 -17.43 36.76
CA VAL A 173 -14.78 -17.87 38.17
C VAL A 173 -16.16 -17.52 38.75
N ARG A 174 -16.99 -18.53 38.99
CA ARG A 174 -18.29 -18.36 39.65
C ARG A 174 -18.05 -18.12 41.15
N PRO A 175 -18.51 -16.99 41.74
CA PRO A 175 -18.55 -16.84 43.18
C PRO A 175 -19.57 -17.81 43.79
N GLY A 176 -19.20 -18.41 44.91
CA GLY A 176 -19.93 -19.49 45.56
C GLY A 176 -21.41 -19.19 45.84
N LEU A 177 -22.25 -20.17 45.50
CA LEU A 177 -23.61 -20.29 46.02
C LEU A 177 -23.61 -21.39 47.10
N PRO A 178 -24.28 -21.18 48.25
CA PRO A 178 -24.35 -22.19 49.30
C PRO A 178 -25.18 -23.40 48.87
N PHE A 179 -24.75 -24.56 49.37
CA PHE A 179 -25.34 -25.88 49.18
C PHE A 179 -26.87 -25.85 49.29
N ARG A 180 -27.54 -26.23 48.20
CA ARG A 180 -28.96 -26.62 48.23
C ARG A 180 -29.07 -28.06 47.75
N THR A 181 -29.57 -28.89 48.65
CA THR A 181 -29.79 -30.32 48.49
C THR A 181 -30.61 -30.61 47.23
N LEU A 182 -30.07 -31.43 46.32
CA LEU A 182 -30.77 -31.88 45.12
C LEU A 182 -31.76 -33.01 45.49
N PRO A 183 -33.00 -33.00 44.96
CA PRO A 183 -33.86 -34.18 44.96
C PRO A 183 -33.37 -35.23 43.95
N PRO A 184 -33.73 -36.52 44.12
CA PRO A 184 -33.19 -37.63 43.33
C PRO A 184 -33.58 -37.55 41.85
N VAL A 185 -32.61 -37.95 41.03
CA VAL A 185 -32.60 -37.93 39.56
C VAL A 185 -33.60 -38.91 38.97
N THR A 186 -34.51 -38.43 38.12
CA THR A 186 -35.24 -39.26 37.16
C THR A 186 -34.52 -39.24 35.80
N PRO A 187 -34.23 -40.39 35.17
CA PRO A 187 -33.53 -40.43 33.90
C PRO A 187 -34.49 -40.04 32.74
N LEU A 188 -34.12 -39.00 31.99
CA LEU A 188 -34.74 -38.69 30.70
C LEU A 188 -34.07 -39.53 29.58
N PRO A 189 -34.82 -39.99 28.57
CA PRO A 189 -34.31 -40.83 27.50
C PRO A 189 -33.38 -40.07 26.54
N THR A 190 -32.33 -40.78 26.14
CA THR A 190 -31.27 -40.41 25.19
C THR A 190 -31.85 -40.02 23.83
N LEU A 191 -31.54 -38.80 23.37
CA LEU A 191 -31.71 -38.41 21.97
C LEU A 191 -30.39 -38.57 21.19
N PRO A 192 -30.46 -38.98 19.91
CA PRO A 192 -29.28 -39.33 19.14
C PRO A 192 -28.45 -38.11 18.72
N LEU A 193 -27.14 -38.38 18.71
CA LEU A 193 -26.02 -37.53 18.35
C LEU A 193 -26.12 -37.00 16.91
N CYS A 194 -26.42 -35.70 16.74
CA CYS A 194 -26.17 -35.02 15.46
C CYS A 194 -24.67 -34.82 15.27
N GLN A 195 -24.09 -35.55 14.31
CA GLN A 195 -22.72 -35.33 13.84
C GLN A 195 -22.63 -33.97 13.14
N GLY A 196 -21.92 -33.03 13.75
CA GLY A 196 -21.51 -31.79 13.10
C GLY A 196 -20.27 -32.03 12.24
N SER A 197 -20.43 -32.01 10.92
CA SER A 197 -19.33 -31.97 9.96
C SER A 197 -18.47 -30.72 10.18
N LYS A 198 -17.20 -30.91 10.52
CA LYS A 198 -16.19 -29.85 10.52
C LYS A 198 -15.73 -29.62 9.07
N MET A 199 -16.21 -28.55 8.45
CA MET A 199 -15.71 -28.09 7.16
C MET A 199 -14.48 -27.20 7.40
N THR A 200 -13.28 -27.78 7.42
CA THR A 200 -12.05 -26.99 7.44
C THR A 200 -11.67 -26.65 6.00
N SER A 201 -12.05 -25.48 5.51
CA SER A 201 -11.51 -24.96 4.26
C SER A 201 -10.21 -24.20 4.56
N SER A 202 -9.08 -24.81 4.24
CA SER A 202 -7.77 -24.19 4.34
C SER A 202 -7.45 -23.50 3.02
N VAL A 203 -7.66 -22.18 2.95
CA VAL A 203 -7.24 -21.38 1.79
C VAL A 203 -5.73 -21.16 1.90
N LYS A 204 -4.98 -21.85 1.05
CA LYS A 204 -3.51 -21.73 0.95
C LYS A 204 -3.19 -20.68 -0.11
N PHE A 205 -2.83 -19.48 0.34
CA PHE A 205 -2.30 -18.45 -0.54
C PHE A 205 -0.88 -18.85 -0.99
N ARG A 206 -0.73 -19.09 -2.29
CA ARG A 206 0.58 -19.34 -2.92
C ARG A 206 1.04 -18.02 -3.54
N TRP A 207 2.08 -17.43 -2.99
CA TRP A 207 2.76 -16.28 -3.58
C TRP A 207 3.42 -16.72 -4.89
N PRO A 208 3.29 -15.96 -6.00
CA PRO A 208 4.04 -16.26 -7.21
C PRO A 208 5.53 -16.03 -6.95
N SER A 209 6.34 -17.05 -7.23
CA SER A 209 7.80 -16.95 -7.20
C SER A 209 8.28 -15.84 -8.14
N PRO A 210 9.35 -15.10 -7.79
CA PRO A 210 9.94 -14.14 -8.69
C PRO A 210 10.40 -14.85 -9.97
N LEU A 211 9.92 -14.34 -11.10
CA LEU A 211 10.35 -14.76 -12.43
C LEU A 211 11.87 -14.52 -12.53
N GLY A 212 12.59 -15.54 -12.99
CA GLY A 212 14.03 -15.45 -13.23
C GLY A 212 14.37 -14.39 -14.29
N PRO A 213 15.67 -14.04 -14.44
CA PRO A 213 16.10 -12.97 -15.33
C PRO A 213 15.69 -13.23 -16.79
N GLU A 214 15.15 -12.19 -17.42
CA GLU A 214 14.74 -12.17 -18.83
C GLU A 214 15.95 -12.41 -19.76
N PRO A 215 15.82 -13.26 -20.80
CA PRO A 215 16.89 -13.43 -21.79
C PRO A 215 17.11 -12.14 -22.61
N PRO A 216 18.35 -11.85 -23.04
CA PRO A 216 18.67 -10.62 -23.76
C PRO A 216 18.01 -10.57 -25.16
N PRO A 217 17.73 -9.36 -25.68
CA PRO A 217 17.08 -9.18 -26.97
C PRO A 217 17.98 -9.65 -28.14
N PRO A 218 17.37 -10.11 -29.26
CA PRO A 218 18.12 -10.55 -30.43
C PRO A 218 18.84 -9.38 -31.13
N PRO A 219 19.97 -9.63 -31.80
CA PRO A 219 20.73 -8.59 -32.51
C PRO A 219 19.94 -8.04 -33.72
N PRO A 220 20.18 -6.78 -34.10
CA PRO A 220 19.53 -6.15 -35.24
C PRO A 220 19.94 -6.82 -36.56
N PRO A 221 19.05 -6.84 -37.58
CA PRO A 221 19.36 -7.39 -38.89
C PRO A 221 20.46 -6.58 -39.59
N PRO A 222 21.31 -7.23 -40.42
CA PRO A 222 22.37 -6.54 -41.15
C PRO A 222 21.79 -5.50 -42.12
N PHE A 223 22.40 -4.32 -42.15
CA PHE A 223 22.11 -3.29 -43.14
C PHE A 223 22.41 -3.83 -44.54
N VAL A 224 21.38 -3.87 -45.39
CA VAL A 224 21.54 -4.07 -46.83
C VAL A 224 21.98 -2.72 -47.41
N SER A 225 23.21 -2.66 -47.93
CA SER A 225 23.70 -1.55 -48.78
C SER A 225 23.10 -1.61 -50.17
#